data_AF-Q9KJ86-F1
#
_entry.id   AF-Q9KJ86-F1
#
_cell.length_a   1.000
_cell.length_b   1.000
_cell.length_c   1.000
_cell.angle_alpha   90.00
_cell.angle_beta   90.00
_cell.angle_gamma   90.00
#
_symmetry.space_group_name_H-M   'P 1'
#
loop_
_entity.id
_entity.type
_entity.pdbx_description
1 polymer ?
#
loop_
_entity_poly.entity_id
_entity_poly.type
_entity_poly.pdbx_seq_one_letter_code
_entity_poly.pdbx_strand_id
1 'polypeptide(L)'
;MLVPPAWQNVETMDADLRAFYEYNSMHMEPWDGPAGIVMTEGRHAVCLLDRNGLRPARWVTTTNGYITIASEIGVWGYQPEEVLAKGRVGPGQILAVDTETGQILDTDAIDNRLKSRHPYKRWLRQHATRIQATLTDDQGVASYDADQL
;
A
#
# COMPACT_ATOMS: atom_id res chain seq x y z
N MET A 1 1.90 -0.63 8.45
CA MET A 1 2.34 -0.98 7.06
C MET A 1 3.48 -0.05 6.68
N LEU A 2 4.58 -0.55 6.09
CA LEU A 2 5.79 0.27 5.83
C LEU A 2 5.61 1.26 4.67
N VAL A 3 5.09 0.81 3.53
CA VAL A 3 4.93 1.63 2.31
C VAL A 3 3.44 1.68 1.92
N PRO A 4 2.56 2.37 2.68
CA PRO A 4 1.14 2.48 2.36
C PRO A 4 0.88 3.38 1.14
N PRO A 5 -0.16 3.08 0.33
CA PRO A 5 -0.61 3.99 -0.73
C PRO A 5 -1.10 5.32 -0.14
N ALA A 6 -1.28 6.33 -0.98
CA ALA A 6 -1.96 7.55 -0.57
C ALA A 6 -3.46 7.25 -0.39
N TRP A 7 -3.98 7.36 0.84
CA TRP A 7 -5.34 6.92 1.19
C TRP A 7 -6.19 8.00 1.85
N GLN A 8 -5.57 8.99 2.51
CA GLN A 8 -6.26 9.96 3.37
C GLN A 8 -7.34 10.74 2.62
N ASN A 9 -7.04 11.19 1.40
CA ASN A 9 -7.89 12.05 0.59
C ASN A 9 -8.71 11.31 -0.48
N VAL A 10 -8.76 9.97 -0.43
CA VAL A 10 -9.49 9.15 -1.42
C VAL A 10 -10.93 8.93 -0.98
N GLU A 11 -11.83 9.85 -1.33
CA GLU A 11 -13.23 9.84 -0.86
C GLU A 11 -14.00 8.57 -1.26
N THR A 12 -13.69 7.99 -2.42
CA THR A 12 -14.33 6.78 -2.94
C THR A 12 -13.79 5.48 -2.35
N MET A 13 -12.82 5.55 -1.43
CA MET A 13 -12.20 4.38 -0.83
C MET A 13 -13.20 3.61 0.04
N ASP A 14 -13.17 2.29 -0.09
CA ASP A 14 -13.92 1.38 0.78
C ASP A 14 -13.62 1.66 2.26
N ALA A 15 -14.68 1.73 3.08
CA ALA A 15 -14.55 2.15 4.46
C ALA A 15 -13.79 1.12 5.33
N ASP A 16 -13.84 -0.18 5.00
CA ASP A 16 -13.06 -1.20 5.72
C ASP A 16 -11.58 -1.10 5.38
N LEU A 17 -11.26 -0.85 4.11
CA LEU A 17 -9.90 -0.60 3.68
C LEU A 17 -9.32 0.70 4.31
N ARG A 18 -10.12 1.77 4.34
CA ARG A 18 -9.72 3.01 5.03
C ARG A 18 -9.43 2.76 6.51
N ALA A 19 -10.25 1.98 7.20
CA ALA A 19 -10.03 1.62 8.59
C ALA A 19 -8.76 0.78 8.80
N PHE A 20 -8.44 -0.13 7.87
CA PHE A 20 -7.18 -0.86 7.87
C PHE A 20 -5.97 0.08 7.78
N TYR A 21 -5.99 1.04 6.85
CA TYR A 21 -4.90 2.00 6.68
C TYR A 21 -4.78 2.97 7.87
N GLU A 22 -5.90 3.48 8.36
CA GLU A 22 -5.94 4.35 9.55
C GLU A 22 -5.36 3.65 10.77
N TYR A 23 -5.80 2.43 11.06
CA TYR A 23 -5.25 1.61 12.14
C TYR A 23 -3.74 1.43 12.03
N ASN A 24 -3.25 1.06 10.84
CA ASN A 24 -1.83 0.84 10.61
C ASN A 24 -0.98 2.11 10.71
N SER A 25 -1.54 3.26 10.34
CA SER A 25 -0.84 4.54 10.36
C SER A 25 -0.45 5.01 11.77
N MET A 26 -1.19 4.58 12.79
CA MET A 26 -0.86 4.87 14.19
C MET A 26 0.32 4.04 14.74
N HIS A 27 0.73 2.97 14.04
CA HIS A 27 1.76 2.04 14.52
C HIS A 27 3.09 2.18 13.76
N MET A 28 3.06 2.72 12.55
CA MET A 28 4.23 2.85 11.70
C MET A 28 4.06 4.05 10.79
N GLU A 29 5.02 4.98 10.88
CA GLU A 29 5.12 6.07 9.93
C GLU A 29 5.47 5.54 8.53
N PRO A 30 4.91 6.13 7.46
CA PRO A 30 5.22 5.70 6.10
C PRO A 30 6.70 5.92 5.77
N TRP A 31 7.32 4.90 5.20
CA TRP A 31 8.65 5.01 4.60
C TRP A 31 8.49 5.59 3.20
N ASP A 32 8.64 6.92 3.11
CA ASP A 32 8.41 7.68 1.88
C ASP A 32 9.71 7.85 1.06
N GLY A 33 9.55 8.11 -0.24
CA GLY A 33 10.62 8.26 -1.22
C GLY A 33 10.46 7.35 -2.44
N PRO A 34 11.18 7.61 -3.55
CA PRO A 34 11.06 6.83 -4.78
C PRO A 34 11.47 5.36 -4.58
N ALA A 35 10.50 4.44 -4.61
CA ALA A 35 10.75 3.03 -4.35
C ALA A 35 9.96 2.13 -5.30
N GLY A 36 10.67 1.22 -5.93
CA GLY A 36 10.10 0.02 -6.53
C GLY A 36 10.73 -1.18 -5.85
N ILE A 37 9.93 -1.96 -5.13
CA ILE A 37 10.42 -3.05 -4.29
C ILE A 37 9.94 -4.36 -4.90
N VAL A 38 10.87 -5.27 -5.13
CA VAL A 38 10.59 -6.68 -5.42
C VAL A 38 11.11 -7.48 -4.24
N MET A 39 10.25 -8.28 -3.63
CA MET A 39 10.58 -9.06 -2.45
C MET A 39 9.90 -10.43 -2.48
N THR A 40 10.37 -11.34 -1.64
CA THR A 40 9.69 -12.61 -1.39
C THR A 40 9.81 -12.98 0.07
N GLU A 41 8.79 -13.68 0.57
CA GLU A 41 8.82 -14.33 1.89
C GLU A 41 8.87 -15.86 1.77
N GLY A 42 9.03 -16.39 0.55
CA GLY A 42 9.01 -17.81 0.24
C GLY A 42 7.74 -18.20 -0.51
N ARG A 43 6.57 -18.01 0.10
CA ARG A 43 5.29 -18.32 -0.56
C ARG A 43 4.85 -17.22 -1.53
N HIS A 44 4.93 -15.95 -1.14
CA HIS A 44 4.56 -14.86 -2.03
C HIS A 44 5.81 -14.21 -2.64
N ALA A 45 5.78 -14.00 -3.96
CA ALA A 45 6.67 -13.07 -4.65
C ALA A 45 5.89 -11.77 -4.90
N VAL A 46 6.39 -10.65 -4.42
CA VAL A 46 5.65 -9.38 -4.36
C VAL A 46 6.44 -8.29 -5.05
N CYS A 47 5.75 -7.47 -5.85
CA CYS A 47 6.24 -6.19 -6.30
C CYS A 47 5.28 -5.08 -5.88
N LEU A 48 5.82 -4.01 -5.31
CA LEU A 48 5.06 -2.83 -4.96
C LEU A 48 5.82 -1.56 -5.30
N LEU A 49 5.07 -0.48 -5.52
CA LEU A 49 5.63 0.85 -5.68
C LEU A 49 5.26 1.76 -4.52
N ASP A 50 6.09 2.77 -4.30
CA ASP A 50 5.76 3.88 -3.41
C ASP A 50 4.45 4.56 -3.82
N ARG A 51 3.86 5.31 -2.87
CA ARG A 51 2.57 5.98 -3.03
C ARG A 51 2.45 6.89 -4.26
N ASN A 52 3.56 7.41 -4.76
CA ASN A 52 3.61 8.31 -5.91
C ASN A 52 4.03 7.58 -7.20
N GLY A 53 4.49 6.32 -7.10
CA GLY A 53 4.90 5.50 -8.24
C GLY A 53 6.07 6.09 -9.00
N LEU A 54 7.10 6.56 -8.27
CA LEU A 54 8.22 7.31 -8.85
C LEU A 54 9.26 6.41 -9.53
N ARG A 55 9.13 5.09 -9.40
CA ARG A 55 9.92 4.09 -10.13
C ARG A 55 9.05 3.30 -11.10
N PRO A 56 9.53 2.96 -12.29
CA PRO A 56 8.78 2.11 -13.20
C PRO A 56 8.83 0.66 -12.73
N ALA A 57 7.71 -0.05 -12.89
CA ALA A 57 7.63 -1.50 -12.78
C ALA A 57 6.63 -2.03 -13.81
N ARG A 58 7.10 -2.91 -14.69
CA ARG A 58 6.35 -3.49 -15.80
C ARG A 58 6.38 -5.00 -15.68
N TRP A 59 5.25 -5.63 -15.94
CA TRP A 59 5.13 -7.08 -15.88
C TRP A 59 4.62 -7.66 -17.20
N VAL A 60 5.05 -8.88 -17.48
CA VAL A 60 4.64 -9.67 -18.65
C VAL A 60 4.39 -11.10 -18.19
N THR A 61 3.26 -11.67 -18.60
CA THR A 61 2.93 -13.09 -18.43
C THR A 61 3.02 -13.79 -19.77
N THR A 62 3.56 -14.99 -19.79
CA THR A 62 3.80 -15.77 -21.01
C THR A 62 3.05 -17.10 -21.01
N THR A 63 2.86 -17.68 -22.20
CA THR A 63 2.08 -18.91 -22.42
C THR A 63 2.61 -20.13 -21.67
N ASN A 64 3.90 -20.15 -21.34
CA ASN A 64 4.56 -21.18 -20.54
C ASN A 64 4.39 -20.99 -19.01
N GLY A 65 3.54 -20.05 -18.58
CA GLY A 65 3.20 -19.85 -17.17
C GLY A 65 4.19 -19.01 -16.38
N TYR A 66 5.20 -18.40 -17.02
CA TYR A 66 6.09 -17.46 -16.34
C TYR A 66 5.50 -16.05 -16.27
N ILE A 67 5.86 -15.35 -15.21
CA ILE A 67 5.69 -13.91 -15.07
C ILE A 67 7.05 -13.27 -14.85
N THR A 68 7.34 -12.25 -15.65
CA THR A 68 8.54 -11.41 -15.50
C THR A 68 8.11 -10.03 -15.03
N ILE A 69 8.79 -9.49 -14.03
CA ILE A 69 8.61 -8.11 -13.59
C ILE A 69 9.96 -7.40 -13.53
N ALA A 70 10.03 -6.20 -14.10
CA ALA A 70 11.24 -5.40 -14.14
C ALA A 70 10.91 -3.92 -14.33
N SER A 71 11.93 -3.06 -14.22
CA SER A 71 11.80 -1.63 -14.49
C SER A 71 11.38 -1.32 -15.93
N GLU A 72 11.68 -2.21 -16.88
CA GLU A 72 11.44 -2.05 -18.31
C GLU A 72 10.89 -3.33 -18.94
N ILE A 73 10.33 -3.21 -20.16
CA ILE A 73 9.84 -4.33 -20.98
C ILE A 73 10.98 -4.85 -21.85
N GLY A 74 11.00 -6.15 -22.17
CA GLY A 74 12.00 -6.74 -23.07
C GLY A 74 13.31 -7.14 -22.38
N VAL A 75 13.31 -7.17 -21.04
CA VAL A 75 14.46 -7.64 -20.25
C VAL A 75 14.64 -9.16 -20.29
N TRP A 76 13.58 -9.90 -20.62
CA TRP A 76 13.60 -11.36 -20.78
C TRP A 76 13.34 -11.72 -22.25
N GLY A 77 14.01 -12.77 -22.73
CA GLY A 77 14.00 -13.19 -24.14
C GLY A 77 12.76 -13.97 -24.57
N TYR A 78 11.56 -13.51 -24.19
CA TYR A 78 10.31 -14.07 -24.70
C TYR A 78 10.03 -13.59 -26.13
N GLN A 79 9.41 -14.43 -26.95
CA GLN A 79 8.93 -14.01 -28.27
C GLN A 79 7.59 -13.26 -28.14
N PRO A 80 7.28 -12.32 -29.05
CA PRO A 80 6.02 -11.58 -29.01
C PRO A 80 4.77 -12.48 -28.98
N GLU A 81 4.82 -13.62 -29.66
CA GLU A 81 3.72 -14.60 -29.74
C GLU A 81 3.50 -15.37 -28.42
N GLU A 82 4.49 -15.38 -27.53
CA GLU A 82 4.41 -16.02 -26.22
C GLU A 82 3.73 -15.14 -25.17
N VAL A 83 3.49 -13.85 -25.45
CA VAL A 83 2.95 -12.89 -24.49
C VAL A 83 1.43 -13.06 -24.33
N LEU A 84 0.98 -13.48 -23.14
CA LEU A 84 -0.44 -13.56 -22.80
C LEU A 84 -1.00 -12.20 -22.38
N ALA A 85 -0.30 -11.52 -21.48
CA ALA A 85 -0.69 -10.22 -20.97
C ALA A 85 0.53 -9.43 -20.50
N LYS A 86 0.39 -8.12 -20.50
CA LYS A 86 1.40 -7.18 -19.98
C LYS A 86 0.73 -6.02 -19.26
N GLY A 87 1.41 -5.46 -18.28
CA GLY A 87 0.90 -4.34 -17.51
C GLY A 87 2.01 -3.58 -16.78
N ARG A 88 1.57 -2.74 -15.85
CA ARG A 88 2.46 -1.99 -14.94
C ARG A 88 1.93 -2.05 -13.52
N VAL A 89 2.84 -1.94 -12.55
CA VAL A 89 2.47 -1.60 -11.17
C VAL A 89 2.40 -0.08 -11.10
N GLY A 90 1.28 0.45 -10.62
CA GLY A 90 1.02 1.88 -10.49
C GLY A 90 1.39 2.45 -9.11
N PRO A 91 1.20 3.77 -8.91
CA PRO A 91 1.43 4.43 -7.63
C PRO A 91 0.69 3.74 -6.48
N GLY A 92 1.42 3.34 -5.45
CA GLY A 92 0.88 2.65 -4.27
C GLY A 92 0.28 1.27 -4.53
N GLN A 93 0.40 0.73 -5.74
CA GLN A 93 -0.13 -0.59 -6.09
C GLN A 93 0.82 -1.69 -5.65
N ILE A 94 0.23 -2.86 -5.40
CA ILE A 94 0.91 -4.11 -5.07
C ILE A 94 0.44 -5.18 -6.06
N LEU A 95 1.39 -5.95 -6.58
CA LEU A 95 1.18 -7.17 -7.33
C LEU A 95 1.89 -8.30 -6.60
N ALA A 96 1.20 -9.42 -6.39
CA ALA A 96 1.81 -10.59 -5.79
C ALA A 96 1.53 -11.85 -6.59
N VAL A 97 2.41 -12.82 -6.47
CA VAL A 97 2.25 -14.18 -7.00
C VAL A 97 2.33 -15.13 -5.83
N ASP A 98 1.29 -15.92 -5.61
CA ASP A 98 1.31 -17.04 -4.67
C ASP A 98 1.98 -18.23 -5.37
N THR A 99 3.21 -18.55 -4.97
CA THR A 99 4.01 -19.62 -5.61
C THR A 99 3.49 -21.01 -5.30
N GLU A 100 2.65 -21.17 -4.27
CA GLU A 100 2.03 -22.45 -3.92
C GLU A 100 0.83 -22.74 -4.84
N THR A 101 0.03 -21.72 -5.15
CA THR A 101 -1.20 -21.87 -5.94
C THR A 101 -1.06 -21.43 -7.40
N GLY A 102 0.01 -20.72 -7.75
CA GLY A 102 0.23 -20.09 -9.05
C GLY A 102 -0.66 -18.87 -9.30
N GLN A 103 -1.40 -18.39 -8.31
CA GLN A 103 -2.32 -17.26 -8.48
C GLN A 103 -1.58 -15.92 -8.50
N ILE A 104 -1.94 -15.08 -9.48
CA ILE A 104 -1.56 -13.66 -9.49
C ILE A 104 -2.62 -12.88 -8.72
N LEU A 105 -2.19 -12.12 -7.73
CA LEU A 105 -3.03 -11.29 -6.87
C LEU A 105 -2.75 -9.83 -7.23
N ASP A 106 -3.80 -9.15 -7.68
CA ASP A 106 -3.78 -7.71 -7.88
C ASP A 106 -4.00 -6.95 -6.56
N THR A 107 -3.91 -5.62 -6.63
CA THR A 107 -4.06 -4.75 -5.46
C THR A 107 -5.43 -4.93 -4.80
N ASP A 108 -6.50 -5.08 -5.58
CA ASP A 108 -7.85 -5.24 -5.03
C ASP A 108 -8.00 -6.57 -4.27
N ALA A 109 -7.46 -7.67 -4.82
CA ALA A 109 -7.45 -8.96 -4.15
C ALA A 109 -6.64 -8.92 -2.84
N ILE A 110 -5.50 -8.24 -2.85
CA ILE A 110 -4.65 -8.06 -1.66
C ILE A 110 -5.36 -7.20 -0.63
N ASP A 111 -5.90 -6.04 -1.02
CA ASP A 111 -6.60 -5.11 -0.13
C ASP A 111 -7.82 -5.75 0.51
N ASN A 112 -8.58 -6.54 -0.26
CA ASN A 112 -9.72 -7.31 0.26
C ASN A 112 -9.29 -8.34 1.31
N ARG A 113 -8.15 -9.01 1.11
CA ARG A 113 -7.58 -9.91 2.12
C ARG A 113 -7.14 -9.12 3.35
N LEU A 114 -6.41 -8.02 3.17
CA LEU A 114 -5.85 -7.24 4.29
C LEU A 114 -6.92 -6.62 5.18
N LYS A 115 -7.93 -5.99 4.58
CA LYS A 115 -9.00 -5.30 5.32
C LYS A 115 -9.91 -6.27 6.08
N SER A 116 -10.04 -7.52 5.60
CA SER A 116 -10.92 -8.53 6.21
C SER A 116 -10.24 -9.36 7.32
N ARG A 117 -8.92 -9.26 7.50
CA ARG A 117 -8.19 -10.04 8.52
C ARG A 117 -8.64 -9.75 9.95
N HIS A 118 -9.00 -8.51 10.26
CA HIS A 118 -9.36 -8.08 11.60
C HIS A 118 -10.45 -6.99 11.57
N PRO A 119 -11.22 -6.80 12.66
CA PRO A 119 -12.30 -5.82 12.71
C PRO A 119 -11.79 -4.40 12.99
N TYR A 120 -10.95 -3.83 12.11
CA TYR A 120 -10.26 -2.55 12.34
C TYR A 120 -11.22 -1.39 12.67
N LYS A 121 -12.35 -1.28 11.98
CA LYS A 121 -13.40 -0.28 12.28
C LYS A 121 -13.86 -0.34 13.73
N ARG A 122 -14.03 -1.54 14.27
CA ARG A 122 -14.47 -1.73 15.66
C ARG A 122 -13.37 -1.27 16.62
N TRP A 123 -12.12 -1.64 16.37
CA TRP A 123 -11.00 -1.22 17.21
C TRP A 123 -10.82 0.29 17.23
N LEU A 124 -10.87 0.94 16.06
CA LEU A 124 -10.79 2.40 15.97
C LEU A 124 -11.93 3.06 16.76
N ARG A 125 -13.17 2.61 16.61
CA ARG A 125 -14.31 3.17 17.37
C ARG A 125 -14.18 3.00 18.88
N GLN A 126 -13.60 1.90 19.35
CA GLN A 126 -13.52 1.57 20.76
C GLN A 126 -12.31 2.19 21.46
N HIS A 127 -11.23 2.45 20.72
CA HIS A 127 -9.93 2.75 21.32
C HIS A 127 -9.22 3.96 20.73
N ALA A 128 -9.73 4.57 19.65
CA ALA A 128 -9.16 5.79 19.09
C ALA A 128 -9.99 7.01 19.49
N THR A 129 -9.31 8.05 19.95
CA THR A 129 -9.90 9.37 20.21
C THR A 129 -9.38 10.34 19.17
N ARG A 130 -10.29 10.91 18.36
CA ARG A 130 -9.93 11.95 17.40
C ARG A 130 -10.00 13.30 18.09
N ILE A 131 -8.85 13.92 18.29
CA ILE A 131 -8.77 15.29 18.80
C ILE A 131 -9.10 16.22 17.63
N GLN A 132 -10.15 17.02 17.77
CA GLN A 132 -10.52 18.07 16.83
C GLN A 132 -10.50 19.39 17.60
N ALA A 133 -9.69 20.35 17.14
CA ALA A 133 -9.76 21.70 17.66
C ALA A 133 -10.99 22.38 17.05
N THR A 134 -11.90 22.86 17.90
CA THR A 134 -12.99 23.73 17.47
C THR A 134 -12.52 25.18 17.60
N LEU A 135 -12.97 26.08 16.73
CA LEU A 135 -12.62 27.52 16.78
C LEU A 135 -12.97 28.20 18.12
N THR A 136 -13.73 27.54 18.99
CA THR A 136 -14.09 27.95 20.35
C THR A 136 -13.10 27.48 21.43
N ASP A 137 -12.11 26.64 21.10
CA ASP A 137 -11.14 26.07 22.06
C ASP A 137 -9.96 27.01 22.35
N ASP A 138 -10.23 28.31 22.50
CA ASP A 138 -9.21 29.35 22.78
C ASP A 138 -8.79 29.40 24.27
N GLN A 139 -9.10 28.36 25.05
CA GLN A 139 -8.71 28.26 26.48
C GLN A 139 -7.32 27.64 26.70
N GLY A 140 -6.39 27.85 25.76
CA GLY A 140 -5.13 27.12 25.75
C GLY A 140 -3.93 27.90 25.23
N VAL A 141 -3.89 29.22 25.41
CA VAL A 141 -2.60 29.92 25.31
C VAL A 141 -1.78 29.48 26.52
N ALA A 142 -0.88 28.52 26.32
CA ALA A 142 0.14 28.20 27.31
C ALA A 142 1.00 29.45 27.53
N SER A 143 0.70 30.23 28.55
CA SER A 143 1.60 31.28 29.03
C SER A 143 2.80 30.59 29.66
N TYR A 144 3.96 30.67 29.02
CA TYR A 144 5.21 30.33 29.67
C TYR A 144 5.48 31.38 30.75
N ASP A 145 5.61 30.92 31.98
CA ASP A 145 5.99 31.77 33.11
C ASP A 145 7.48 32.09 33.00
N ALA A 146 7.83 33.37 32.82
CA ALA A 146 9.19 33.81 32.56
C ALA A 146 10.15 33.51 33.73
N ASP A 147 9.61 33.22 34.92
CA ASP A 147 10.36 32.89 36.13
C ASP A 147 10.81 31.42 36.20
N GLN A 148 10.52 30.58 35.19
CA GLN A 148 11.01 29.20 35.09
C GLN A 148 12.27 29.03 34.20
N LEU A 149 13.00 30.12 33.91
CA LEU A 149 14.31 30.11 33.22
C LEU A 149 15.47 30.41 34.17
#